data_AF-A0A2H5VBB3-F1
#
_entry.id   AF-A0A2H5VBB3-F1
#
_cell.length_a   1.000
_cell.length_b   1.000
_cell.length_c   1.000
_cell.angle_alpha   90.00
_cell.angle_beta   90.00
_cell.angle_gamma   90.00
#
_symmetry.space_group_name_H-M   'P 1'
#
loop_
_entity.id
_entity.type
_entity.pdbx_description
1 polymer ?
#
loop_
_entity_poly.entity_id
_entity_poly.type
_entity_poly.pdbx_seq_one_letter_code
_entity_poly.pdbx_strand_id
1 'polypeptide(L)' 'MKVNESLRLNIGTAAVLATVKSVHDGRLNVKLKRPVCAIAKSRVAISRRIADRWRLIGAGVIV' A
#
# COMPACT_ATOMS: atom_id res chain seq x y z
N MET A 1 -6.84 1.36 9.11
CA MET A 1 -6.18 0.18 8.51
C MET A 1 -6.04 -0.88 9.56
N LYS A 2 -6.34 -2.14 9.25
CA LYS A 2 -6.11 -3.25 10.18
C LYS A 2 -4.80 -3.95 9.86
N VAL A 3 -4.11 -4.41 10.89
CA VAL A 3 -2.95 -5.31 10.75
C VAL A 3 -3.41 -6.62 10.12
N ASN A 4 -2.58 -7.23 9.27
CA ASN A 4 -2.88 -8.39 8.43
C ASN A 4 -3.94 -8.21 7.33
N GLU A 5 -4.36 -6.98 7.06
CA GLU A 5 -5.23 -6.70 5.90
C GLU A 5 -4.42 -6.67 4.60
N SER A 6 -4.99 -7.19 3.52
CA SER A 6 -4.43 -7.08 2.17
C SER A 6 -4.86 -5.77 1.51
N LEU A 7 -3.88 -4.96 1.14
CA LEU A 7 -4.06 -3.70 0.43
C LEU A 7 -3.42 -3.80 -0.95
N ARG A 8 -3.93 -3.00 -1.88
CA ARG A 8 -3.32 -2.82 -3.20
C ARG A 8 -2.61 -1.48 -3.21
N LEU A 9 -1.32 -1.50 -3.47
CA LEU A 9 -0.49 -0.33 -3.60
C LEU A 9 -0.17 -0.11 -5.07
N ASN A 10 -0.38 1.11 -5.55
CA ASN A 10 0.07 1.53 -6.87
C ASN A 10 1.28 2.44 -6.66
N ILE A 11 2.45 1.90 -6.99
CA ILE A 11 3.74 2.61 -6.92
C ILE A 11 4.11 2.97 -8.36
N GLY A 12 3.90 4.24 -8.74
CA GLY A 12 3.98 4.64 -10.15
C GLY A 12 3.00 3.82 -11.01
N THR A 13 3.53 3.07 -11.97
CA THR A 13 2.79 2.15 -12.85
C THR A 13 2.61 0.74 -12.27
N ALA A 14 3.35 0.39 -11.21
CA ALA A 14 3.33 -0.95 -10.64
C ALA A 14 2.18 -1.12 -9.64
N ALA A 15 1.22 -1.97 -9.98
CA ALA A 15 0.13 -2.38 -9.09
C ALA A 15 0.50 -3.67 -8.35
N VAL A 16 0.69 -3.59 -7.02
CA VAL A 16 1.08 -4.75 -6.22
C VAL A 16 0.19 -4.93 -5.00
N LEU A 17 0.00 -6.19 -4.62
CA LEU A 17 -0.66 -6.53 -3.36
C LEU A 17 0.38 -6.52 -2.23
N ALA A 18 -0.01 -5.93 -1.11
CA ALA A 18 0.81 -5.83 0.08
C ALA A 18 -0.03 -6.15 1.33
N THR A 19 0.59 -6.80 2.30
CA THR A 19 -0.05 -7.12 3.59
C THR A 19 0.44 -6.15 4.64
N VAL A 20 -0.48 -5.53 5.38
CA VAL A 20 -0.15 -4.59 6.46
C VAL A 20 0.47 -5.35 7.63
N LYS A 21 1.72 -5.03 7.99
CA LYS A 21 2.39 -5.60 9.17
C LYS A 21 2.18 -4.74 10.41
N SER A 22 2.27 -3.43 10.28
CA SER A 22 2.04 -2.51 11.39
C SER A 22 1.63 -1.14 10.88
N VAL A 23 0.89 -0.43 11.72
CA VAL A 23 0.50 0.97 11.51
C VAL A 23 1.01 1.71 12.74
N HIS A 24 1.89 2.68 12.56
CA HIS A 24 2.46 3.43 13.68
C HIS A 24 2.55 4.90 13.30
N ASP A 25 1.88 5.77 14.05
CA ASP A 25 1.98 7.23 13.98
C ASP A 25 2.06 7.79 12.53
N GLY A 26 1.06 7.43 11.71
CA GLY A 26 0.99 7.86 10.30
C GLY A 26 1.92 7.12 9.32
N ARG A 27 2.80 6.24 9.81
CA ARG A 27 3.63 5.34 8.99
C ARG A 27 2.97 3.97 8.84
N LEU A 28 2.94 3.49 7.61
CA LEU A 28 2.38 2.19 7.27
C LEU A 28 3.52 1.25 6.89
N ASN A 29 3.73 0.19 7.67
CA ASN A 29 4.68 -0.85 7.34
C ASN A 29 3.96 -2.03 6.68
N VAL A 30 4.35 -2.35 5.45
CA VAL A 30 3.69 -3.34 4.60
C VAL A 30 4.70 -4.33 4.02
N LYS A 31 4.30 -5.59 3.92
CA LYS A 31 5.05 -6.61 3.19
C LYS A 31 4.50 -6.73 1.79
N LEU A 32 5.30 -6.39 0.78
CA LEU A 32 4.93 -6.55 -0.63
C LEU A 32 4.90 -8.05 -0.99
N LYS A 33 3.88 -8.48 -1.74
CA LYS A 33 3.77 -9.87 -2.21
C LYS A 33 4.68 -10.18 -3.40
N ARG A 34 5.02 -9.15 -4.19
CA ARG A 34 5.98 -9.23 -5.30
C ARG A 34 6.98 -8.09 -5.14
N PRO A 35 8.26 -8.29 -5.50
CA PRO A 35 9.23 -7.20 -5.52
C PRO A 35 8.81 -6.15 -6.55
N VAL A 36 8.99 -4.88 -6.21
CA VAL A 36 8.69 -3.75 -7.08
C VAL A 36 9.87 -2.80 -7.01
N CYS A 37 10.28 -2.28 -8.16
CA CYS A 37 11.25 -1.21 -8.21
C CYS A 37 10.56 0.09 -7.80
N ALA A 38 11.05 0.72 -6.74
CA ALA A 38 10.51 1.97 -6.24
C ALA A 38 11.66 2.90 -5.88
N ILE A 39 11.53 4.16 -6.28
CA ILE A 39 12.53 5.19 -5.95
C ILE A 39 12.19 5.74 -4.57
N ALA A 40 13.21 6.02 -3.75
CA ALA A 40 13.03 6.67 -2.46
C ALA A 40 12.22 7.97 -2.63
N LYS A 41 11.25 8.21 -1.74
CA LYS A 41 10.31 9.34 -1.82
C LYS A 41 9.35 9.31 -3.01
N SER A 42 9.15 8.16 -3.66
CA SER A 42 8.09 8.01 -4.67
C SER A 42 6.70 8.13 -4.05
N ARG A 43 5.76 8.69 -4.81
CA ARG A 43 4.34 8.70 -4.43
C ARG A 43 3.72 7.33 -4.63
N VAL A 44 2.88 6.93 -3.67
CA VAL A 44 2.17 5.66 -3.68
C VAL A 44 0.70 5.93 -3.43
N ALA A 45 -0.15 5.38 -4.29
CA ALA A 45 -1.59 5.36 -4.07
C ALA A 45 -1.98 4.08 -3.33
N ILE A 46 -2.81 4.24 -2.30
CA ILE A 46 -3.23 3.16 -1.42
C ILE A 46 -4.70 2.85 -1.71
N SER A 47 -4.95 1.62 -2.15
CA SER A 47 -6.28 1.11 -2.44
C SER A 47 -6.65 -0.02 -1.48
N ARG A 48 -7.89 0.01 -1.01
CA ARG A 48 -8.48 -1.00 -0.12
C ARG A 48 -9.61 -1.71 -0.83
N ARG A 49 -9.73 -3.03 -0.62
CA ARG A 49 -10.90 -3.78 -1.09
C ARG A 49 -12.06 -3.52 -0.13
N ILE A 50 -13.14 -2.93 -0.63
CA ILE A 50 -14.37 -2.67 0.12
C ILE A 50 -15.50 -3.38 -0.65
N ALA A 51 -16.10 -4.39 -0.01
CA ALA A 51 -16.95 -5.38 -0.67
C ALA A 51 -16.21 -6.01 -1.87
N ASP A 52 -16.68 -5.79 -3.10
CA ASP A 52 -16.10 -6.38 -4.31
C ASP A 52 -15.28 -5.43 -5.18
N ARG A 53 -15.04 -4.19 -4.72
CA ARG A 53 -14.27 -3.19 -5.50
C ARG A 53 -13.08 -2.64 -4.73
N TRP A 54 -12.00 -2.38 -5.46
CA TRP A 54 -10.88 -1.60 -4.95
C TRP A 54 -11.27 -0.13 -4.94
N ARG A 55 -11.22 0.49 -3.76
CA ARG A 55 -11.42 1.93 -3.60
C ARG A 55 -10.11 2.57 -3.17
N LEU A 56 -9.78 3.70 -3.80
CA LEU A 56 -8.68 4.54 -3.37
C LEU A 56 -9.04 5.11 -1.99
N ILE A 57 -8.18 4.86 -0.99
CA ILE A 57 -8.39 5.32 0.38
C ILE A 57 -7.39 6.38 0.83
N GLY A 58 -6.32 6.59 0.06
CA GLY A 58 -5.32 7.60 0.36
C GLY A 58 -4.11 7.51 -0.55
N ALA A 59 -3.18 8.44 -0.32
CA ALA A 59 -1.87 8.46 -0.95
C ALA A 59 -0.80 8.71 0.11
N GLY A 60 0.41 8.27 -0.18
CA GLY A 60 1.56 8.44 0.69
C GLY A 60 2.86 8.51 -0.09
N VAL A 61 3.95 8.58 0.64
CA VAL A 61 5.30 8.63 0.11
C VAL A 61 6.09 7.48 0.72
N ILE A 62 6.95 6.84 -0.08
CA ILE A 62 7.85 5.81 0.42
C ILE A 62 8.92 6.45 1.29
N VAL A 63 8.99 6.01 2.54
CA VAL A 63 9.97 6.40 3.55
C VAL A 63 10.70 5.16 4.04
#